data_AF-A0A2G9LZ63-F1
#
_entry.id   AF-A0A2G9LZ63-F1
#
_cell.length_a   1.000
_cell.length_b   1.000
_cell.length_c   1.000
_cell.angle_alpha   90.00
_cell.angle_beta   90.00
_cell.angle_gamma   90.00
#
_symmetry.space_group_name_H-M   'P 1'
#
loop_
_entity.id
_entity.type
_entity.pdbx_description
1 polymer ?
#
loop_
_entity_poly.entity_id
_entity_poly.type
_entity_poly.pdbx_seq_one_letter_code
_entity_poly.pdbx_strand_id
1 'polypeptide(L)'
;MFSMTSIMDPVFAPLLRLPPVAAIAIISLIISVLISIVYKFFTDQKKMHALKDELKDMQKEFKKHKDNPSKLKSLNSRMMQVNMDYMSHSFKAMMITLIPVIIMFSWLNAHLAYMP
;
A
#
# COMPACT_ATOMS: atom_id res chain seq x y z
N MET A 1 4.38 -28.52 9.36
CA MET A 1 3.90 -27.67 8.25
C MET A 1 4.89 -26.52 8.15
N PHE A 2 5.60 -26.35 7.02
CA PHE A 2 6.72 -25.39 6.86
C PHE A 2 6.32 -24.02 7.41
N SER A 3 6.74 -23.70 8.64
CA SER A 3 6.31 -22.50 9.32
C SER A 3 7.20 -21.37 8.82
N MET A 4 6.60 -20.41 8.12
CA MET A 4 7.24 -19.17 7.68
C MET A 4 7.89 -18.39 8.84
N THR A 5 7.61 -18.79 10.09
CA THR A 5 8.21 -18.32 11.34
C THR A 5 9.72 -18.58 11.39
N SER A 6 10.24 -19.69 10.87
CA SER A 6 11.65 -20.09 11.06
C SER A 6 12.67 -19.09 10.48
N ILE A 7 12.29 -18.30 9.48
CA ILE A 7 13.14 -17.24 8.90
C ILE A 7 13.12 -15.99 9.79
N MET A 8 12.01 -15.75 10.47
CA MET A 8 11.77 -14.58 11.33
C MET A 8 12.29 -14.80 12.75
N ASP A 9 12.26 -16.04 13.24
CA ASP A 9 12.65 -16.42 14.59
C ASP A 9 14.06 -15.98 15.02
N PRO A 10 15.15 -16.10 14.22
CA PRO A 10 16.46 -15.62 14.66
C PRO A 10 16.52 -14.10 14.87
N VAL A 11 15.66 -13.33 14.19
CA VAL A 11 15.60 -11.87 14.29
C VAL A 11 14.65 -11.43 15.42
N PHE A 12 13.52 -12.13 15.57
CA PHE A 12 12.45 -11.71 16.48
C PHE A 12 12.39 -12.51 17.79
N ALA A 13 13.03 -13.67 17.92
CA ALA A 13 13.06 -14.45 19.16
C ALA A 13 13.71 -13.71 20.36
N PRO A 14 14.77 -12.89 20.19
CA PRO A 14 15.29 -12.09 21.29
C PRO A 14 14.27 -11.10 21.87
N LEU A 15 13.32 -10.63 21.04
CA LEU A 15 12.27 -9.69 21.45
C LEU A 15 11.20 -10.35 22.34
N LEU A 16 11.03 -11.67 22.27
CA LEU A 16 10.08 -12.41 23.13
C LEU A 16 10.50 -12.43 24.61
N ARG A 17 11.75 -12.06 24.92
CA ARG A 17 12.25 -11.92 26.30
C ARG A 17 11.91 -10.58 26.94
N LEU A 18 11.44 -9.61 26.15
CA LEU A 18 11.04 -8.29 26.63
C LEU A 18 9.56 -8.27 27.05
N PRO A 19 9.13 -7.28 27.85
CA PRO A 19 7.71 -7.08 28.13
C PRO A 19 6.90 -6.99 26.83
N PRO A 20 5.68 -7.58 26.77
CA PRO A 20 4.87 -7.65 25.55
C PRO A 20 4.70 -6.31 24.83
N VAL A 21 4.49 -5.24 25.58
CA VAL A 21 4.32 -3.88 25.03
C VAL A 21 5.58 -3.39 24.31
N ALA A 22 6.76 -3.62 24.90
CA ALA A 22 8.03 -3.23 24.29
C ALA A 22 8.34 -4.05 23.03
N ALA A 23 8.05 -5.36 23.07
CA ALA A 23 8.18 -6.23 21.90
C ALA A 23 7.29 -5.75 20.75
N ILE A 24 6.01 -5.47 21.01
CA ILE A 24 5.05 -4.96 20.01
C ILE A 24 5.50 -3.60 19.45
N ALA A 25 6.00 -2.69 20.31
CA ALA A 25 6.48 -1.38 19.88
C ALA A 25 7.69 -1.47 18.93
N ILE A 26 8.64 -2.37 19.21
CA ILE A 26 9.80 -2.56 18.34
C ILE A 26 9.38 -3.22 17.03
N ILE A 27 8.50 -4.22 17.10
CA ILE A 27 7.95 -4.89 15.91
C ILE A 27 7.19 -3.90 15.04
N SER A 28 6.35 -3.03 15.60
CA SER A 28 5.60 -2.04 14.82
C SER A 28 6.51 -1.03 14.12
N LEU A 29 7.63 -0.64 14.75
CA LEU A 29 8.64 0.21 14.13
C LEU A 29 9.33 -0.49 12.96
N ILE A 30 9.75 -1.75 13.13
CA ILE A 30 10.35 -2.55 12.05
C ILE A 30 9.38 -2.71 10.88
N ILE A 31 8.10 -2.99 11.18
CA ILE A 31 7.04 -3.10 10.17
C ILE A 31 6.86 -1.78 9.42
N SER A 32 6.80 -0.65 10.14
CA SER A 32 6.65 0.67 9.52
C SER A 32 7.77 0.95 8.53
N VAL A 33 9.01 0.64 8.89
CA VAL A 33 10.18 0.78 8.00
C VAL A 33 10.09 -0.17 6.81
N LEU A 34 9.76 -1.45 7.02
CA LEU A 34 9.62 -2.43 5.95
C LEU A 34 8.52 -2.03 4.95
N ILE A 35 7.34 -1.64 5.43
CA ILE A 35 6.23 -1.15 4.59
C ILE A 35 6.68 0.08 3.81
N SER A 36 7.40 1.03 4.45
CA SER A 36 7.90 2.23 3.77
C SER A 36 8.87 1.90 2.64
N ILE A 37 9.79 0.95 2.86
CA ILE A 37 10.74 0.49 1.85
C ILE A 37 10.00 -0.20 0.70
N VAL A 38 9.13 -1.17 1.01
CA VAL A 38 8.34 -1.89 0.01
C VAL A 38 7.49 -0.91 -0.80
N TYR A 39 6.80 0.02 -0.16
CA TYR A 39 6.01 1.03 -0.84
C TYR A 39 6.87 1.88 -1.79
N LYS A 40 8.05 2.34 -1.34
CA LYS A 40 8.97 3.14 -2.16
C LYS A 40 9.52 2.39 -3.37
N PHE A 41 9.86 1.11 -3.21
CA PHE A 41 10.44 0.31 -4.29
C PHE A 41 9.40 -0.22 -5.28
N PHE A 42 8.22 -0.60 -4.79
CA PHE A 42 7.21 -1.26 -5.62
C PHE A 42 6.13 -0.32 -6.18
N THR A 43 6.07 0.92 -5.70
CA THR A 43 5.16 1.95 -6.22
C THR A 43 5.92 2.97 -7.05
N ASP A 44 5.57 3.10 -8.33
CA ASP A 44 6.08 4.18 -9.17
C ASP A 44 5.42 5.51 -8.79
N GLN A 45 6.09 6.24 -7.89
CA GLN A 45 5.60 7.52 -7.40
C GLN A 45 5.51 8.57 -8.52
N LYS A 46 6.44 8.55 -9.49
CA LYS A 46 6.44 9.52 -10.60
C LYS A 46 5.21 9.30 -11.48
N LYS A 47 4.93 8.05 -11.85
CA LYS A 47 3.74 7.72 -12.64
C LYS A 47 2.46 8.07 -11.90
N MET A 48 2.42 7.85 -10.59
CA MET A 48 1.25 8.22 -9.79
C MET A 48 1.00 9.72 -9.70
N HIS A 49 2.06 10.51 -9.56
CA HIS A 49 1.96 11.97 -9.61
C HIS A 49 1.49 12.44 -10.99
N ALA A 50 2.09 11.92 -12.07
CA ALA A 50 1.70 12.27 -13.44
C ALA A 50 0.22 11.98 -13.72
N LEU A 51 -0.28 10.80 -13.35
CA LEU A 51 -1.70 10.44 -13.53
C LEU A 51 -2.63 11.36 -12.72
N LYS A 52 -2.27 11.74 -11.49
CA LYS A 52 -3.05 12.70 -10.69
C LYS A 52 -3.09 14.08 -11.34
N ASP A 53 -1.98 14.54 -11.89
CA ASP A 53 -1.90 15.85 -12.51
C ASP A 53 -2.68 15.86 -13.85
N GLU A 54 -2.60 14.81 -14.66
CA GLU A 54 -3.43 14.65 -15.86
C GLU A 54 -4.93 14.67 -15.51
N LEU A 55 -5.35 13.95 -14.45
CA LEU A 55 -6.74 13.99 -13.98
C LEU A 55 -7.18 15.40 -13.53
N LYS A 56 -6.33 16.15 -12.83
CA LYS A 56 -6.63 17.52 -12.42
C LYS A 56 -6.79 18.45 -13.62
N ASP A 57 -5.93 18.31 -14.62
CA ASP A 57 -6.00 19.13 -15.82
C ASP A 57 -7.23 18.81 -16.66
N MET A 58 -7.57 17.52 -16.81
CA MET A 58 -8.83 17.09 -17.42
C MET A 58 -10.06 17.63 -16.67
N GLN A 59 -10.04 17.67 -15.33
CA GLN A 59 -11.12 18.28 -14.55
C GLN A 59 -11.26 19.79 -14.79
N LYS A 60 -10.15 20.51 -14.99
CA LYS A 60 -10.19 21.94 -15.37
C LYS A 60 -10.78 22.11 -16.76
N GLU A 61 -10.37 21.30 -17.74
CA GLU A 61 -10.93 21.34 -19.08
C GLU A 61 -12.42 21.01 -19.11
N PHE A 62 -12.86 20.06 -18.27
CA PHE A 62 -14.26 19.69 -18.15
C PHE A 62 -15.13 20.86 -17.70
N LYS A 63 -14.62 21.66 -16.75
CA LYS A 63 -15.29 22.89 -16.29
C LYS A 63 -15.33 23.99 -17.34
N LYS A 64 -14.37 24.04 -18.28
CA LYS A 64 -14.28 25.03 -19.35
C LYS A 64 -15.17 24.72 -20.57
N HIS A 65 -15.53 23.45 -20.76
CA HIS A 65 -16.25 22.99 -21.96
C HIS A 65 -17.65 22.44 -21.65
N LYS A 66 -18.28 22.95 -20.59
CA LYS A 66 -19.62 22.51 -20.15
C LYS A 66 -20.69 22.59 -21.25
N ASP A 67 -20.53 23.52 -22.18
CA ASP A 67 -21.51 23.81 -23.23
C ASP A 67 -21.31 22.98 -24.51
N ASN A 68 -20.30 22.08 -24.53
CA ASN A 68 -20.03 21.21 -25.68
C ASN A 68 -20.17 19.72 -25.32
N PRO A 69 -21.36 19.12 -25.50
CA PRO A 69 -21.65 17.74 -25.10
C PRO A 69 -20.74 16.70 -25.77
N SER A 70 -20.36 16.92 -27.04
CA SER A 70 -19.48 16.02 -27.78
C SER A 70 -18.07 16.00 -27.18
N LYS A 71 -17.53 17.19 -26.87
CA LYS A 71 -16.21 17.34 -26.24
C LYS A 71 -16.20 16.85 -24.79
N LEU A 72 -17.31 17.00 -24.06
CA LEU A 72 -17.45 16.43 -22.72
C LEU A 72 -17.45 14.89 -22.74
N LYS A 73 -18.10 14.27 -23.72
CA LYS A 73 -18.14 12.80 -23.83
C LYS A 73 -16.74 12.21 -24.04
N SER A 74 -15.94 12.81 -24.93
CA SER A 74 -14.56 12.36 -25.16
C SER A 74 -13.64 12.64 -23.98
N LEU A 75 -13.82 13.78 -23.30
CA LEU A 75 -13.06 14.09 -22.10
C LEU A 75 -13.40 13.14 -20.94
N ASN A 76 -14.67 12.80 -20.78
CA ASN A 76 -15.11 11.85 -19.75
C ASN A 76 -14.57 10.43 -20.01
N SER A 77 -14.59 9.96 -21.27
CA SER A 77 -14.02 8.65 -21.60
C SER A 77 -12.52 8.59 -21.33
N ARG A 78 -11.79 9.65 -21.67
CA ARG A 78 -10.35 9.73 -21.39
C ARG A 78 -10.06 9.83 -19.89
N MET A 79 -10.84 10.62 -19.15
CA MET A 79 -10.73 10.69 -17.68
C MET A 79 -10.98 9.34 -17.02
N MET A 80 -11.92 8.54 -17.54
CA MET A 80 -12.16 7.18 -17.08
C MET A 80 -10.97 6.26 -17.32
N GLN A 81 -10.33 6.33 -18.49
CA GLN A 81 -9.12 5.56 -18.80
C GLN A 81 -7.96 5.91 -17.85
N VAL A 82 -7.68 7.21 -17.66
CA VAL A 82 -6.63 7.67 -16.75
C VAL A 82 -6.95 7.29 -15.30
N ASN A 83 -8.21 7.36 -14.87
CA ASN A 83 -8.66 6.90 -13.55
C ASN A 83 -8.46 5.38 -13.39
N MET A 84 -8.75 4.59 -14.42
CA MET A 84 -8.53 3.13 -14.39
C MET A 84 -7.05 2.79 -14.27
N ASP A 85 -6.18 3.48 -15.03
CA ASP A 85 -4.73 3.33 -14.90
C ASP A 85 -4.27 3.72 -13.50
N TYR A 86 -4.74 4.86 -12.98
CA TYR A 86 -4.45 5.32 -11.64
C TYR A 86 -4.86 4.28 -10.58
N MET A 87 -6.09 3.77 -10.68
CA MET A 87 -6.63 2.77 -9.78
C MET A 87 -5.84 1.46 -9.85
N SER A 88 -5.45 1.03 -11.04
CA SER A 88 -4.67 -0.20 -11.24
C SER A 88 -3.30 -0.11 -10.56
N HIS A 89 -2.63 1.03 -10.69
CA HIS A 89 -1.38 1.30 -9.98
C HIS A 89 -1.59 1.36 -8.46
N SER A 90 -2.64 2.03 -7.99
CA SER A 90 -2.98 2.09 -6.56
C SER A 90 -3.31 0.71 -6.00
N PHE A 91 -4.03 -0.12 -6.76
CA PHE A 91 -4.43 -1.46 -6.35
C PHE A 91 -3.22 -2.40 -6.29
N LYS A 92 -2.31 -2.31 -7.27
CA LYS A 92 -1.04 -3.04 -7.24
C LYS A 92 -0.22 -2.66 -6.00
N ALA A 93 -0.11 -1.36 -5.70
CA ALA A 93 0.58 -0.89 -4.50
C ALA A 93 -0.07 -1.46 -3.23
N MET A 94 -1.40 -1.41 -3.12
CA MET A 94 -2.15 -1.98 -2.00
C MET A 94 -1.84 -3.48 -1.81
N MET A 95 -1.97 -4.28 -2.88
CA MET A 95 -1.71 -5.73 -2.84
C MET A 95 -0.28 -6.04 -2.37
N ILE A 96 0.70 -5.27 -2.83
CA ILE A 96 2.09 -5.46 -2.43
C ILE A 96 2.29 -5.08 -0.96
N THR A 97 1.65 -4.03 -0.47
CA THR A 97 1.72 -3.65 0.95
C THR A 97 0.99 -4.62 1.88
N LEU A 98 0.00 -5.37 1.40
CA LEU A 98 -0.68 -6.40 2.20
C LEU A 98 0.22 -7.59 2.54
N ILE A 99 1.17 -7.94 1.66
CA ILE A 99 2.08 -9.07 1.88
C ILE A 99 2.87 -8.93 3.20
N PRO A 100 3.65 -7.84 3.44
CA PRO A 100 4.38 -7.68 4.69
C PRO A 100 3.43 -7.59 5.89
N VAL A 101 2.25 -6.97 5.73
CA VAL A 101 1.26 -6.89 6.80
C VAL A 101 0.80 -8.31 7.22
N ILE A 102 0.39 -9.15 6.26
CA ILE A 102 -0.10 -10.51 6.52
C ILE A 102 0.98 -11.39 7.15
N ILE A 103 2.21 -11.34 6.63
CA ILE A 103 3.35 -12.08 7.18
C ILE A 103 3.56 -11.73 8.66
N MET A 104 3.48 -10.44 8.98
CA MET A 104 3.72 -9.95 10.34
C MET A 104 2.56 -10.27 11.29
N PHE A 105 1.31 -10.13 10.84
CA PHE A 105 0.15 -10.55 11.61
C PHE A 105 0.15 -12.05 11.90
N SER A 106 0.57 -12.87 10.93
CA SER A 106 0.75 -14.32 11.12
C SER A 106 1.78 -14.63 12.20
N TRP A 107 2.94 -13.95 12.18
CA TRP A 107 3.98 -14.13 13.20
C TRP A 107 3.53 -13.68 14.59
N LEU A 108 2.86 -12.52 14.70
CA LEU A 108 2.29 -12.02 15.95
C LEU A 108 1.24 -12.98 16.52
N ASN A 109 0.37 -13.54 15.66
CA ASN A 109 -0.64 -14.50 16.08
C ASN A 109 0.00 -15.78 16.64
N ALA A 110 1.04 -16.30 15.98
CA ALA A 110 1.73 -17.51 16.42
C ALA A 110 2.45 -17.36 17.78
N HIS A 111 2.95 -16.17 18.11
CA HIS A 111 3.81 -15.97 19.30
C HIS A 111 3.16 -15.19 20.45
N LEU A 112 2.18 -14.33 20.17
CA LEU A 112 1.59 -13.41 21.15
C LEU A 112 0.08 -13.57 21.34
N ALA A 113 -0.63 -14.31 20.49
CA ALA A 113 -2.08 -14.51 20.66
C ALA A 113 -2.44 -15.52 21.76
N TYR A 114 -1.48 -16.35 22.20
CA TYR A 114 -1.61 -17.25 23.34
C TYR A 114 -0.95 -16.66 24.60
N MET A 115 -1.29 -15.42 24.95
CA MET A 115 -1.16 -14.97 26.33
C MET A 115 -2.49 -15.28 27.05
N PRO A 116 -2.51 -16.11 28.10
CA PRO A 116 -3.72 -16.36 28.89
C PRO A 116 -4.24 -15.09 29.58
#